data_AF-A0A9P0L1B0-F1
#
_entry.id   AF-A0A9P0L1B0-F1
#
_cell.length_a   1.000
_cell.length_b   1.000
_cell.length_c   1.000
_cell.angle_alpha   90.00
_cell.angle_beta   90.00
_cell.angle_gamma   90.00
#
_symmetry.space_group_name_H-M   'P 1'
#
loop_
_entity.id
_entity.type
_entity.pdbx_description
1 polymer ?
#
loop_
_entity_poly.entity_id
_entity_poly.type
_entity_poly.pdbx_seq_one_letter_code
_entity_poly.pdbx_strand_id
1 'polypeptide(L)'
;MDVVTLNGKIRLLDFEYHFKVLSYMLKLIDENSWQLDEIDYQETVESLEDLAPKEIVTGLFEKYTEESQVVDSMQLYRYKEDKVCTFFAKVLLYGAGKFNLSDFMQAWKESVPDGMTPAEDMVYGIAVIERREGQNQDIIRAFDESELPENLTERFKVLFEVKEKWSVAEIAPYIRPLTTDKLDVSALLAKYARASKIDGVKYYSSKHGV
;
A
#
# COMPACT_ATOMS: atom_id res chain seq x y z
N MET A 1 3.89 -10.29 2.47
CA MET A 1 3.13 -11.41 3.08
C MET A 1 3.11 -11.21 4.58
N ASP A 2 1.95 -11.31 5.21
CA ASP A 2 1.82 -11.11 6.66
C ASP A 2 1.85 -12.45 7.38
N VAL A 3 2.76 -12.58 8.34
CA VAL A 3 2.93 -13.80 9.15
C VAL A 3 2.58 -13.52 10.60
N VAL A 4 1.89 -14.47 11.22
CA VAL A 4 1.50 -14.40 12.63
C VAL A 4 1.95 -15.67 13.34
N THR A 5 2.31 -15.54 14.62
CA THR A 5 2.59 -16.71 15.46
C THR A 5 1.32 -17.08 16.22
N LEU A 6 0.76 -18.25 15.93
CA LEU A 6 -0.44 -18.76 16.56
C LEU A 6 -0.14 -20.13 17.17
N ASN A 7 -0.38 -20.28 18.48
CA ASN A 7 -0.09 -21.51 19.22
C ASN A 7 1.36 -22.01 19.02
N GLY A 8 2.33 -21.08 19.06
CA GLY A 8 3.75 -21.38 18.88
C GLY A 8 4.16 -21.81 17.46
N LYS A 9 3.29 -21.63 16.46
CA LYS A 9 3.58 -21.94 15.06
C LYS A 9 3.40 -20.71 14.17
N ILE A 10 4.29 -20.51 13.22
CA ILE A 10 4.18 -19.45 12.22
C ILE A 10 3.08 -19.84 11.21
N ARG A 11 2.23 -18.87 10.88
CA ARG A 11 1.13 -18.99 9.92
C ARG A 11 1.18 -17.82 8.96
N LEU A 12 0.81 -18.07 7.70
CA LEU A 12 0.52 -17.03 6.73
C LEU A 12 -0.92 -16.57 6.96
N LEU A 13 -1.12 -15.26 7.09
CA LEU A 13 -2.46 -14.68 7.21
C LEU A 13 -3.07 -14.57 5.81
N ASP A 14 -4.23 -15.19 5.62
CA ASP A 14 -4.99 -15.07 4.38
C ASP A 14 -5.43 -13.62 4.15
N PHE A 15 -5.47 -13.19 2.88
CA PHE A 15 -5.74 -11.79 2.52
C PHE A 15 -7.16 -11.35 2.88
N GLU A 16 -8.16 -12.19 2.62
CA GLU A 16 -9.56 -11.87 2.94
C GLU A 16 -9.77 -11.87 4.47
N TYR A 17 -9.15 -12.81 5.16
CA TYR A 17 -9.21 -12.85 6.62
C TYR A 17 -8.50 -11.66 7.28
N HIS A 18 -7.35 -11.24 6.75
CA HIS A 18 -6.68 -10.01 7.17
C HIS A 18 -7.58 -8.79 6.97
N PHE A 19 -8.20 -8.64 5.80
CA PHE A 19 -9.15 -7.57 5.55
C PHE A 19 -10.28 -7.57 6.58
N LYS A 20 -10.89 -8.74 6.82
CA LYS A 20 -11.96 -8.89 7.81
C LYS A 20 -11.55 -8.41 9.20
N VAL A 21 -10.41 -8.86 9.73
CA VAL A 21 -9.97 -8.50 11.09
C VAL A 21 -9.61 -7.01 11.17
N LEU A 22 -8.92 -6.47 10.16
CA LEU A 22 -8.62 -5.03 10.14
C LEU A 22 -9.89 -4.18 10.06
N SER A 23 -10.90 -4.59 9.28
CA SER A 23 -12.19 -3.90 9.24
C SER A 23 -12.89 -3.90 10.60
N TYR A 24 -12.80 -4.98 11.38
CA TYR A 24 -13.33 -4.99 12.75
C TYR A 24 -12.59 -4.01 13.66
N MET A 25 -11.26 -3.99 13.60
CA MET A 25 -10.46 -3.06 14.40
C MET A 25 -10.75 -1.58 14.06
N LEU A 26 -10.91 -1.25 12.78
CA LEU A 26 -11.21 0.12 12.35
C LEU A 26 -12.63 0.55 12.74
N LYS A 27 -13.59 -0.38 12.75
CA LYS A 27 -14.97 -0.10 13.16
C LYS A 27 -15.08 0.34 14.62
N LEU A 28 -14.15 -0.09 15.48
CA LEU A 28 -14.10 0.32 16.89
C LEU A 28 -13.88 1.83 17.07
N ILE A 29 -13.33 2.52 16.07
CA ILE A 29 -13.18 3.98 16.09
C ILE A 29 -14.56 4.63 16.26
N ASP A 30 -15.52 4.24 15.43
CA ASP A 30 -16.88 4.78 15.47
C ASP A 30 -17.64 4.26 16.71
N GLU A 31 -17.51 2.97 17.02
CA GLU A 31 -18.24 2.33 18.13
C GLU A 31 -17.85 2.93 19.49
N ASN A 32 -16.59 3.32 19.67
CA ASN A 32 -16.09 3.95 20.90
C ASN A 32 -15.98 5.48 20.80
N SER A 33 -16.35 6.07 19.65
CA SER A 33 -16.18 7.51 19.38
C SER A 33 -14.75 8.01 19.59
N TRP A 34 -13.76 7.19 19.22
CA TRP A 34 -12.36 7.53 19.31
C TRP A 34 -11.92 8.51 18.22
N GLN A 35 -10.90 9.31 18.53
CA GLN A 35 -10.10 9.95 17.48
C GLN A 35 -9.10 8.95 16.88
N LEU A 36 -8.60 9.23 15.68
CA LEU A 36 -7.65 8.35 14.98
C LEU A 36 -6.32 8.14 15.72
N ASP A 37 -6.04 8.96 16.74
CA ASP A 37 -4.84 8.95 17.56
C ASP A 37 -5.10 8.67 19.05
N GLU A 38 -6.30 8.18 19.37
CA GLU A 38 -6.75 7.85 20.73
C GLU A 38 -7.19 6.37 20.86
N ILE A 39 -6.57 5.48 20.08
CA ILE A 39 -6.95 4.07 20.02
C ILE A 39 -6.41 3.31 21.23
N ASP A 40 -7.28 2.62 21.96
CA ASP A 40 -6.92 1.78 23.11
C ASP A 40 -6.64 0.33 22.67
N TYR A 41 -5.46 -0.18 23.00
CA TYR A 41 -5.07 -1.55 22.69
C TYR A 41 -5.87 -2.61 23.47
N GLN A 42 -6.04 -2.41 24.77
CA GLN A 42 -6.72 -3.39 25.63
C GLN A 42 -8.18 -3.49 25.23
N GLU A 43 -8.87 -2.36 25.08
CA GLU A 43 -10.26 -2.33 24.62
C GLU A 43 -10.40 -2.96 23.23
N THR A 44 -9.45 -2.70 22.31
CA THR A 44 -9.46 -3.32 20.98
C THR A 44 -9.37 -4.85 21.03
N VAL A 45 -8.48 -5.38 21.88
CA VAL A 45 -8.29 -6.83 22.00
C VAL A 45 -9.48 -7.49 22.68
N GLU A 46 -10.01 -6.88 23.75
CA GLU A 46 -11.17 -7.40 24.50
C GLU A 46 -12.44 -7.36 23.64
N SER A 47 -12.71 -6.25 22.95
CA SER A 47 -13.87 -6.11 22.05
C SER A 47 -13.90 -7.14 20.90
N LEU A 48 -12.75 -7.69 20.51
CA LEU A 48 -12.63 -8.59 19.35
C LEU A 48 -12.37 -10.06 19.72
N GLU A 49 -12.37 -10.41 21.00
CA GLU A 49 -11.95 -11.74 21.48
C GLU A 49 -12.78 -12.91 20.90
N ASP A 50 -14.08 -12.68 20.67
CA ASP A 50 -15.00 -13.67 20.10
C ASP A 50 -14.96 -13.71 18.56
N LEU A 51 -14.34 -12.71 17.91
CA LEU A 51 -14.33 -12.55 16.45
C LEU A 51 -13.02 -13.01 15.80
N ALA A 52 -11.90 -12.88 16.51
CA ALA A 52 -10.58 -13.28 16.03
C ALA A 52 -9.66 -13.69 17.19
N PRO A 53 -8.73 -14.64 16.98
CA PRO A 53 -7.71 -14.98 17.98
C PRO A 53 -6.90 -13.75 18.38
N LYS A 54 -6.67 -13.60 19.69
CA LYS A 54 -5.93 -12.49 20.29
C LYS A 54 -4.58 -12.24 19.60
N GLU A 55 -3.83 -13.29 19.28
CA GLU A 55 -2.52 -13.17 18.63
C GLU A 55 -2.60 -12.50 17.25
N ILE A 56 -3.71 -12.70 16.55
CA ILE A 56 -3.95 -12.07 15.24
C ILE A 56 -4.29 -10.60 15.43
N VAL A 57 -5.21 -10.28 16.36
CA VAL A 57 -5.58 -8.89 16.66
C VAL A 57 -4.35 -8.11 17.13
N THR A 58 -3.57 -8.66 18.07
CA THR A 58 -2.31 -8.07 18.53
C THR A 58 -1.33 -7.84 17.38
N GLY A 59 -1.07 -8.85 16.55
CA GLY A 59 -0.11 -8.71 15.44
C GLY A 59 -0.55 -7.69 14.38
N LEU A 60 -1.85 -7.60 14.09
CA LEU A 60 -2.37 -6.58 13.19
C LEU A 60 -2.37 -5.20 13.84
N PHE A 61 -2.67 -5.10 15.14
CA PHE A 61 -2.58 -3.85 15.88
C PHE A 61 -1.17 -3.27 15.80
N GLU A 62 -0.15 -4.01 16.21
CA GLU A 62 1.26 -3.59 16.12
C GLU A 62 1.68 -3.19 14.69
N LYS A 63 1.17 -3.90 13.68
CA LYS A 63 1.44 -3.60 12.28
C LYS A 63 0.84 -2.25 11.87
N TYR A 64 -0.42 -2.00 12.19
CA TYR A 64 -1.18 -0.85 11.69
C TYR A 64 -1.20 0.34 12.62
N THR A 65 -0.71 0.22 13.85
CA THR A 65 -0.69 1.33 14.80
C THR A 65 0.71 1.65 15.28
N GLU A 66 0.88 2.85 15.82
CA GLU A 66 2.06 3.31 16.53
C GLU A 66 1.64 4.10 17.77
N GLU A 67 2.54 4.20 18.75
CA GLU A 67 2.30 4.96 19.97
C GLU A 67 1.95 6.41 19.63
N SER A 68 0.90 6.92 20.28
CA SER A 68 0.43 8.30 20.13
C SER A 68 0.71 9.09 21.39
N GLN A 69 -0.21 9.03 22.35
CA GLN A 69 -0.17 9.82 23.59
C GLN A 69 -0.44 8.93 24.80
N VAL A 70 -0.05 9.42 25.98
CA VAL A 70 -0.36 8.78 27.26
C VAL A 70 -1.36 9.66 28.00
N VAL A 71 -2.54 9.11 28.29
CA VAL A 71 -3.62 9.78 29.03
C VAL A 71 -3.92 8.96 30.27
N ASP A 72 -3.94 9.58 31.45
CA ASP A 72 -4.20 8.89 32.73
C ASP A 72 -3.36 7.62 32.97
N SER A 73 -2.08 7.65 32.55
CA SER A 73 -1.13 6.52 32.60
C SER A 73 -1.43 5.36 31.64
N MET A 74 -2.36 5.55 30.71
CA MET A 74 -2.74 4.60 29.66
C MET A 74 -2.11 5.03 28.33
N GLN A 75 -1.42 4.09 27.67
CA GLN A 75 -0.85 4.33 26.34
C GLN A 75 -1.94 4.20 25.27
N LEU A 76 -2.14 5.26 24.51
CA LEU A 76 -3.01 5.30 23.34
C LEU A 76 -2.20 5.21 22.05
N TYR A 77 -2.85 4.80 20.97
CA TYR A 77 -2.21 4.55 19.70
C TYR A 77 -2.90 5.33 18.58
N ARG A 78 -2.17 5.50 17.48
CA ARG A 78 -2.72 6.01 16.24
C ARG A 78 -2.55 5.03 15.11
N TYR A 79 -3.51 4.99 14.20
CA TYR A 79 -3.35 4.22 12.97
C TYR A 79 -2.32 4.87 12.04
N LYS A 80 -1.46 4.05 11.46
CA LYS A 80 -0.54 4.38 10.38
C LYS A 80 -1.35 4.52 9.09
N GLU A 81 -1.74 5.76 8.79
CA GLU A 81 -2.60 6.10 7.65
C GLU A 81 -2.08 5.51 6.33
N ASP A 82 -0.77 5.61 6.07
CA ASP A 82 -0.14 5.04 4.89
C ASP A 82 -0.42 3.54 4.77
N LYS A 83 -0.28 2.78 5.86
CA LYS A 83 -0.51 1.32 5.87
C LYS A 83 -1.97 0.97 5.64
N VAL A 84 -2.88 1.67 6.32
CA VAL A 84 -4.33 1.43 6.19
C VAL A 84 -4.79 1.76 4.78
N CYS A 85 -4.52 2.97 4.29
CA CYS A 85 -4.88 3.39 2.93
C CYS A 85 -4.31 2.42 1.88
N THR A 86 -3.01 2.12 1.97
CA THR A 86 -2.33 1.21 1.04
C THR A 86 -2.96 -0.19 1.02
N PHE A 87 -3.35 -0.73 2.18
CA PHE A 87 -3.99 -2.04 2.26
C PHE A 87 -5.39 -2.03 1.63
N PHE A 88 -6.21 -1.01 1.90
CA PHE A 88 -7.54 -0.88 1.31
C PHE A 88 -7.49 -0.64 -0.21
N ALA A 89 -6.46 0.04 -0.72
CA ALA A 89 -6.20 0.12 -2.16
C ALA A 89 -6.02 -1.27 -2.76
N LYS A 90 -5.22 -2.15 -2.12
CA LYS A 90 -5.03 -3.54 -2.57
C LYS A 90 -6.34 -4.30 -2.59
N VAL A 91 -7.18 -4.15 -1.56
CA VAL A 91 -8.49 -4.82 -1.48
C VAL A 91 -9.38 -4.42 -2.66
N LEU A 92 -9.49 -3.12 -2.96
CA LEU A 92 -10.28 -2.62 -4.09
C LEU A 92 -9.74 -3.10 -5.45
N LEU A 93 -8.42 -3.11 -5.62
CA LEU A 93 -7.78 -3.53 -6.86
C LEU A 93 -7.89 -5.04 -7.10
N TYR A 94 -7.85 -5.85 -6.03
CA TYR A 94 -7.98 -7.31 -6.09
C TYR A 94 -9.29 -7.75 -6.76
N GLY A 95 -10.39 -7.04 -6.51
CA GLY A 95 -11.71 -7.40 -7.04
C GLY A 95 -11.99 -6.98 -8.49
N ALA A 96 -11.27 -5.98 -9.03
CA ALA A 96 -11.66 -5.32 -10.29
C ALA A 96 -10.66 -5.47 -11.44
N GLY A 97 -9.37 -5.71 -11.15
CA GLY A 97 -8.28 -5.82 -12.15
C GLY A 97 -7.92 -4.51 -12.88
N LYS A 98 -8.92 -3.72 -13.27
CA LYS A 98 -8.80 -2.38 -13.88
C LYS A 98 -9.98 -1.50 -13.45
N PHE A 99 -9.70 -0.24 -13.12
CA PHE A 99 -10.68 0.75 -12.67
C PHE A 99 -10.52 2.07 -13.44
N ASN A 100 -11.59 2.85 -13.53
CA ASN A 100 -11.48 4.27 -13.84
C ASN A 100 -10.82 4.99 -12.65
N LEU A 101 -9.82 5.85 -12.87
CA LEU A 101 -9.08 6.45 -11.76
C LEU A 101 -9.96 7.27 -10.82
N SER A 102 -10.90 8.08 -11.33
CA SER A 102 -11.74 8.92 -10.45
C SER A 102 -12.68 8.08 -9.59
N ASP A 103 -13.29 7.07 -10.20
CA ASP A 103 -14.20 6.17 -9.47
C ASP A 103 -13.42 5.38 -8.41
N PHE A 104 -12.17 4.99 -8.72
CA PHE A 104 -11.30 4.30 -7.76
C PHE A 104 -10.95 5.20 -6.58
N MET A 105 -10.53 6.45 -6.85
CA MET A 105 -10.18 7.39 -5.78
C MET A 105 -11.39 7.69 -4.88
N GLN A 106 -12.59 7.75 -5.45
CA GLN A 106 -13.81 7.89 -4.68
C GLN A 106 -14.07 6.66 -3.79
N ALA A 107 -14.10 5.46 -4.39
CA ALA A 107 -14.34 4.23 -3.65
C ALA A 107 -13.27 4.00 -2.56
N TRP A 108 -12.01 4.37 -2.84
CA TRP A 108 -10.91 4.25 -1.90
C TRP A 108 -11.07 5.19 -0.71
N LYS A 109 -11.44 6.45 -0.95
CA LYS A 109 -11.77 7.40 0.12
C LYS A 109 -12.94 6.92 0.97
N GLU A 110 -13.97 6.36 0.37
CA GLU A 110 -15.15 5.83 1.07
C GLU A 110 -14.85 4.53 1.86
N SER A 111 -13.72 3.86 1.58
CA SER A 111 -13.36 2.58 2.19
C SER A 111 -12.49 2.69 3.45
N VAL A 112 -11.91 3.86 3.73
CA VAL A 112 -11.04 4.11 4.88
C VAL A 112 -11.76 4.97 5.93
N PRO A 113 -11.33 4.95 7.21
CA PRO A 113 -11.93 5.79 8.24
C PRO A 113 -11.90 7.29 7.90
N ASP A 114 -12.92 8.01 8.37
CA ASP A 114 -12.96 9.46 8.27
C ASP A 114 -11.72 10.09 8.91
N GLY A 115 -11.13 11.06 8.20
CA GLY A 115 -9.89 11.72 8.58
C GLY A 115 -8.63 11.18 7.89
N MET A 116 -8.68 9.96 7.34
CA MET A 116 -7.61 9.46 6.46
C MET A 116 -7.75 10.02 5.05
N THR A 117 -6.63 10.36 4.40
CA THR A 117 -6.61 10.98 3.07
C THR A 117 -5.82 10.12 2.08
N PRO A 118 -6.46 9.17 1.39
CA PRO A 118 -5.82 8.44 0.32
C PRO A 118 -5.26 9.35 -0.77
N ALA A 119 -4.03 9.07 -1.18
CA ALA A 119 -3.33 9.82 -2.21
C ALA A 119 -2.75 8.87 -3.28
N GLU A 120 -2.65 9.35 -4.52
CA GLU A 120 -2.22 8.53 -5.64
C GLU A 120 -0.81 7.95 -5.49
N ASP A 121 0.09 8.66 -4.79
CA ASP A 121 1.44 8.20 -4.56
C ASP A 121 1.52 7.00 -3.61
N MET A 122 0.50 6.79 -2.77
CA MET A 122 0.41 5.64 -1.88
C MET A 122 0.13 4.32 -2.63
N VAL A 123 -0.32 4.35 -3.90
CA VAL A 123 -0.47 3.13 -4.73
C VAL A 123 0.77 2.80 -5.56
N TYR A 124 1.83 3.61 -5.51
CA TYR A 124 3.06 3.30 -6.22
C TYR A 124 3.73 2.05 -5.62
N GLY A 125 4.02 1.06 -6.46
CA GLY A 125 4.46 -0.28 -6.03
C GLY A 125 3.33 -1.30 -5.94
N ILE A 126 2.08 -0.89 -6.14
CA ILE A 126 0.87 -1.73 -6.01
C ILE A 126 -0.01 -1.64 -7.26
N ALA A 127 0.02 -0.49 -7.92
CA ALA A 127 -0.76 -0.22 -9.10
C ALA A 127 -0.01 0.66 -10.10
N VAL A 128 -0.44 0.57 -11.36
CA VAL A 128 -0.04 1.49 -12.42
C VAL A 128 -1.20 2.38 -12.80
N ILE A 129 -0.97 3.69 -12.77
CA ILE A 129 -1.90 4.70 -13.28
C ILE A 129 -1.49 5.03 -14.72
N GLU A 130 -2.39 4.84 -15.67
CA GLU A 130 -2.22 5.25 -17.07
C GLU A 130 -3.07 6.47 -17.37
N ARG A 131 -2.39 7.53 -17.81
CA ARG A 131 -3.00 8.75 -18.32
C ARG A 131 -2.68 8.84 -19.80
N ARG A 132 -3.70 8.84 -20.65
CA ARG A 132 -3.51 8.88 -22.11
C ARG A 132 -3.99 10.22 -22.64
N GLU A 133 -3.07 10.96 -23.25
CA GLU A 133 -3.40 12.22 -23.93
C GLU A 133 -4.53 11.99 -24.95
N GLY A 134 -5.57 12.82 -24.87
CA GLY A 134 -6.75 12.72 -25.75
C GLY A 134 -7.77 11.66 -25.38
N GLN A 135 -7.61 10.93 -24.26
CA GLN A 135 -8.65 10.09 -23.68
C GLN A 135 -9.26 10.78 -22.45
N ASN A 136 -10.59 10.65 -22.29
CA ASN A 136 -11.30 11.27 -21.17
C ASN A 136 -11.27 10.45 -19.87
N GLN A 137 -10.55 9.32 -19.83
CA GLN A 137 -10.55 8.42 -18.68
C GLN A 137 -9.14 7.92 -18.37
N ASP A 138 -8.59 8.43 -17.28
CA ASP A 138 -7.44 7.84 -16.62
C ASP A 138 -7.85 6.50 -16.01
N ILE A 139 -6.93 5.54 -16.03
CA ILE A 139 -7.17 4.19 -15.51
C ILE A 139 -6.12 3.81 -14.48
N ILE A 140 -6.52 3.00 -13.51
CA ILE A 140 -5.64 2.35 -12.57
C ILE A 140 -5.79 0.83 -12.70
N ARG A 141 -4.69 0.10 -12.62
CA ARG A 141 -4.69 -1.37 -12.61
C ARG A 141 -3.76 -1.92 -11.56
N ALA A 142 -4.13 -3.07 -11.01
CA ALA A 142 -3.29 -3.82 -10.09
C ALA A 142 -1.97 -4.20 -10.77
N PHE A 143 -0.87 -4.00 -10.05
CA PHE A 143 0.48 -4.32 -10.50
C PHE A 143 1.39 -4.32 -9.27
N ASP A 144 1.45 -5.46 -8.57
CA ASP A 144 2.17 -5.56 -7.30
C ASP A 144 3.68 -5.77 -7.55
N GLU A 145 4.51 -4.97 -6.90
CA GLU A 145 5.96 -5.09 -6.96
C GLU A 145 6.46 -6.49 -6.61
N SER A 146 5.82 -7.17 -5.66
CA SER A 146 6.24 -8.48 -5.18
C SER A 146 6.02 -9.61 -6.19
N GLU A 147 5.27 -9.36 -7.27
CA GLU A 147 5.07 -10.31 -8.37
C GLU A 147 6.08 -10.13 -9.51
N LEU A 148 6.97 -9.13 -9.41
CA LEU A 148 7.94 -8.83 -10.46
C LEU A 148 9.19 -9.73 -10.43
N PRO A 149 9.83 -9.96 -11.58
CA PRO A 149 11.07 -10.74 -11.64
C PRO A 149 12.18 -10.17 -10.75
N GLU A 150 12.94 -11.03 -10.07
CA GLU A 150 14.13 -10.64 -9.30
C GLU A 150 15.28 -10.18 -10.19
N ASN A 151 15.30 -10.59 -11.46
CA ASN A 151 16.29 -10.15 -12.43
C ASN A 151 16.01 -8.71 -12.88
N LEU A 152 16.95 -7.78 -12.63
CA LEU A 152 16.81 -6.38 -13.00
C LEU A 152 16.46 -6.15 -14.48
N THR A 153 17.10 -6.86 -15.41
CA THR A 153 16.84 -6.69 -16.85
C THR A 153 15.40 -7.08 -17.20
N GLU A 154 14.93 -8.22 -16.70
CA GLU A 154 13.55 -8.69 -16.92
C GLU A 154 12.54 -7.78 -16.23
N ARG A 155 12.82 -7.35 -14.99
CA ARG A 155 11.97 -6.43 -14.25
C ARG A 155 11.79 -5.10 -14.99
N PHE A 156 12.87 -4.47 -15.44
CA PHE A 156 12.78 -3.23 -16.23
C PHE A 156 12.04 -3.44 -17.55
N LYS A 157 12.19 -4.60 -18.20
CA LYS A 157 11.42 -4.95 -19.40
C LYS A 157 9.91 -4.96 -19.09
N VAL A 158 9.49 -5.70 -18.06
CA VAL A 158 8.07 -5.76 -17.63
C VAL A 158 7.55 -4.37 -17.24
N LEU A 159 8.34 -3.56 -16.52
CA LEU A 159 7.98 -2.19 -16.15
C LEU A 159 7.78 -1.26 -17.36
N PHE A 160 8.55 -1.42 -18.42
CA PHE A 160 8.37 -0.58 -19.62
C PHE A 160 7.33 -1.12 -20.61
N GLU A 161 7.03 -2.41 -20.57
CA GLU A 161 5.88 -3.01 -21.26
C GLU A 161 4.55 -2.56 -20.62
N VAL A 162 4.51 -2.47 -19.29
CA VAL A 162 3.31 -2.05 -18.57
C VAL A 162 3.06 -0.54 -18.78
N LYS A 163 4.07 0.32 -18.68
CA LYS A 163 3.92 1.77 -18.89
C LYS A 163 5.15 2.35 -19.56
N GLU A 164 4.93 3.15 -20.60
CA GLU A 164 6.02 3.65 -21.46
C GLU A 164 6.97 4.62 -20.74
N LYS A 165 6.41 5.52 -19.93
CA LYS A 165 7.15 6.61 -19.26
C LYS A 165 6.78 6.68 -17.79
N TRP A 166 7.81 6.70 -16.94
CA TRP A 166 7.66 6.75 -15.50
C TRP A 166 8.39 7.93 -14.90
N SER A 167 7.76 8.65 -13.99
CA SER A 167 8.47 9.53 -13.07
C SER A 167 9.32 8.71 -12.09
N VAL A 168 10.24 9.37 -11.37
CA VAL A 168 11.02 8.71 -10.31
C VAL A 168 10.09 8.19 -9.21
N ALA A 169 9.09 8.97 -8.81
CA ALA A 169 8.18 8.62 -7.72
C ALA A 169 7.40 7.33 -8.04
N GLU A 170 6.93 7.19 -9.28
CA GLU A 170 6.16 6.03 -9.70
C GLU A 170 7.03 4.76 -9.84
N ILE A 171 8.23 4.85 -10.44
CA ILE A 171 9.05 3.65 -10.70
C ILE A 171 9.88 3.20 -9.50
N ALA A 172 10.26 4.12 -8.61
CA ALA A 172 11.20 3.82 -7.52
C ALA A 172 10.70 2.69 -6.60
N PRO A 173 9.42 2.64 -6.17
CA PRO A 173 8.92 1.54 -5.35
C PRO A 173 9.11 0.16 -5.98
N TYR A 174 9.00 0.05 -7.31
CA TYR A 174 9.13 -1.21 -8.04
C TYR A 174 10.56 -1.74 -8.15
N ILE A 175 11.57 -0.90 -7.93
CA ILE A 175 12.99 -1.30 -8.09
C ILE A 175 13.80 -1.14 -6.80
N ARG A 176 13.23 -0.48 -5.79
CA ARG A 176 13.87 -0.26 -4.48
C ARG A 176 14.30 -1.56 -3.80
N PRO A 177 13.52 -2.66 -3.82
CA PRO A 177 13.93 -3.92 -3.19
C PRO A 177 15.22 -4.53 -3.77
N LEU A 178 15.59 -4.16 -5.00
CA LEU A 178 16.80 -4.64 -5.67
C LEU A 178 18.00 -3.69 -5.55
N THR A 179 17.86 -2.63 -4.75
CA THR A 179 18.97 -1.72 -4.43
C THR A 179 19.95 -2.36 -3.45
N THR A 180 21.18 -1.85 -3.44
CA THR A 180 22.22 -2.20 -2.46
C THR A 180 22.94 -0.93 -2.03
N ASP A 181 23.81 -1.00 -1.03
CA ASP A 181 24.65 0.13 -0.60
C ASP A 181 25.48 0.74 -1.75
N LYS A 182 25.76 -0.04 -2.80
CA LYS A 182 26.54 0.39 -3.98
C LYS A 182 25.67 0.76 -5.18
N LEU A 183 24.38 0.45 -5.14
CA LEU A 183 23.48 0.55 -6.29
C LEU A 183 22.13 1.06 -5.84
N ASP A 184 21.96 2.38 -5.85
CA ASP A 184 20.70 3.04 -5.50
C ASP A 184 19.74 3.11 -6.70
N VAL A 185 18.54 3.63 -6.45
CA VAL A 185 17.49 3.85 -7.48
C VAL A 185 18.02 4.67 -8.66
N SER A 186 18.80 5.72 -8.41
CA SER A 186 19.34 6.60 -9.45
C SER A 186 20.32 5.87 -10.36
N ALA A 187 21.20 5.05 -9.78
CA ALA A 187 22.17 4.24 -10.49
C ALA A 187 21.50 3.12 -11.30
N LEU A 188 20.46 2.48 -10.76
CA LEU A 188 19.62 1.53 -11.49
C LEU A 188 18.99 2.18 -12.72
N LEU A 189 18.34 3.33 -12.55
CA LEU A 189 17.69 4.05 -13.65
C LEU A 189 18.70 4.48 -14.73
N ALA A 190 19.89 4.97 -14.35
CA ALA A 190 20.93 5.31 -15.32
C ALA A 190 21.41 4.08 -16.13
N LYS A 191 21.47 2.91 -15.49
CA LYS A 191 21.92 1.66 -16.11
C LYS A 191 20.88 1.02 -17.01
N TYR A 192 19.60 1.00 -16.64
CA TYR A 192 18.56 0.23 -17.33
C TYR A 192 17.53 1.07 -18.10
N ALA A 193 17.48 2.38 -17.90
CA ALA A 193 16.49 3.26 -18.52
C ALA A 193 17.10 4.41 -19.31
N ARG A 194 16.31 5.04 -20.17
CA ARG A 194 16.61 6.31 -20.83
C ARG A 194 15.83 7.42 -20.14
N ALA A 195 16.52 8.49 -19.76
CA ALA A 195 15.89 9.66 -19.17
C ALA A 195 15.40 10.64 -20.26
N SER A 196 14.23 11.23 -20.04
CA SER A 196 13.70 12.36 -20.80
C SER A 196 13.16 13.43 -19.85
N LYS A 197 12.93 14.64 -20.36
CA LYS A 197 12.22 15.70 -19.63
C LYS A 197 10.96 16.09 -20.40
N ILE A 198 9.84 16.16 -19.69
CA ILE A 198 8.56 16.68 -20.20
C ILE A 198 8.12 17.72 -19.18
N ASP A 199 7.95 18.98 -19.63
CA ASP A 199 7.56 20.11 -18.79
C ASP A 199 8.40 20.26 -17.50
N GLY A 200 9.71 20.02 -17.62
CA GLY A 200 10.65 20.10 -16.50
C GLY A 200 10.69 18.88 -15.58
N VAL A 201 9.71 17.97 -15.68
CA VAL A 201 9.67 16.71 -14.92
C VAL A 201 10.50 15.63 -15.63
N LYS A 202 11.32 14.91 -14.85
CA LYS A 202 12.17 13.83 -15.38
C LYS A 202 11.38 12.52 -15.46
N TYR A 203 11.36 11.93 -16.64
CA TYR A 203 10.74 10.65 -16.94
C TYR A 203 11.78 9.62 -17.39
N TYR A 204 11.46 8.34 -17.23
CA TYR A 204 12.28 7.20 -17.62
C TYR A 204 11.48 6.22 -18.48
N SER A 205 12.09 5.76 -19.56
CA SER A 205 11.55 4.76 -20.49
C SER A 205 12.62 3.74 -20.89
N SER A 206 12.23 2.72 -21.66
CA SER A 206 13.18 1.71 -22.15
C SER A 206 14.29 2.33 -23.02
N LYS A 207 15.52 1.78 -22.93
CA LYS A 207 16.67 2.20 -23.76
C LYS A 207 16.53 1.79 -25.22
N HIS A 208 15.92 0.63 -25.44
CA HIS A 208 15.60 0.07 -26.75
C HIS A 208 14.08 0.10 -26.83
N GLY A 209 13.50 0.68 -27.90
CA GLY A 209 12.04 0.74 -28.05
C GLY A 209 11.43 -0.62 -27.75
N VAL A 210 10.38 -0.62 -26.93
CA VAL A 210 9.64 -1.84 -26.56
C VAL A 210 8.88 -2.34 -27.78
#